data_AF-A0A1R1SQC6-F1
#
_entry.id   AF-A0A1R1SQC6-F1
#
_cell.length_a   1.000
_cell.length_b   1.000
_cell.length_c   1.000
_cell.angle_alpha   90.00
_cell.angle_beta   90.00
_cell.angle_gamma   90.00
#
_symmetry.space_group_name_H-M   'P 1'
#
loop_
_entity.id
_entity.type
_entity.pdbx_description
1 polymer ?
#
loop_
_entity_poly.entity_id
_entity_poly.type
_entity_poly.pdbx_seq_one_letter_code
_entity_poly.pdbx_strand_id
1 'polypeptide(L)'
;AIGPYRLLAALPAAAGPDPAVRALLEPSHAELARTAEAFLDCAGQASRTAQALGIHRQTLYYRLSRVEQLTGLDLDAGEDRLLLHMALKSARL
;
A
#
# COMPACT_ATOMS: atom_id res chain seq x y z
N ALA A 1 -15.90 12.04 -6.04
CA ALA A 1 -15.81 11.45 -7.40
C ALA A 1 -15.33 10.01 -7.28
N ILE A 2 -15.89 9.06 -8.03
CA ILE A 2 -15.55 7.61 -7.94
C ILE A 2 -14.12 7.32 -8.44
N GLY A 3 -13.41 8.33 -8.96
CA GLY A 3 -11.95 8.35 -9.08
C GLY A 3 -11.32 7.10 -9.71
N PRO A 4 -10.09 6.73 -9.32
CA PRO A 4 -9.43 5.52 -9.82
C PRO A 4 -10.17 4.22 -9.46
N TYR A 5 -11.04 4.23 -8.44
CA TYR A 5 -11.82 3.04 -8.04
C TYR A 5 -12.78 2.55 -9.14
N ARG A 6 -13.26 3.44 -10.02
CA ARG A 6 -14.05 3.03 -11.19
C ARG A 6 -13.23 2.18 -12.16
N LEU A 7 -11.96 2.51 -12.37
CA LEU A 7 -11.07 1.74 -13.23
C LEU A 7 -10.77 0.38 -12.58
N LEU A 8 -10.48 0.37 -11.28
CA LEU A 8 -10.27 -0.86 -10.51
C LEU A 8 -11.46 -1.81 -10.60
N ALA A 9 -12.68 -1.33 -10.37
CA ALA A 9 -13.89 -2.15 -10.43
C ALA A 9 -14.23 -2.68 -11.83
N ALA A 10 -13.65 -2.10 -12.89
CA ALA A 10 -13.82 -2.53 -14.26
C ALA A 10 -12.75 -3.54 -14.71
N LEU A 11 -11.68 -3.73 -13.95
CA LEU A 11 -10.65 -4.74 -14.25
C LEU A 11 -11.21 -6.14 -13.95
N PRO A 12 -11.03 -7.12 -14.85
CA PRO A 12 -11.46 -8.49 -14.59
C PRO A 12 -10.68 -9.04 -13.38
N ALA A 13 -11.40 -9.49 -12.35
CA ALA A 13 -10.85 -10.11 -11.14
C ALA A 13 -10.23 -11.50 -11.38
N ALA A 14 -9.84 -11.81 -12.62
CA ALA A 14 -9.49 -13.15 -13.08
C ALA A 14 -8.15 -13.67 -12.51
N ALA A 15 -7.34 -12.80 -11.91
CA ALA A 15 -6.17 -13.18 -11.15
C ALA A 15 -6.31 -12.60 -9.74
N GLY A 16 -6.11 -13.43 -8.71
CA GLY A 16 -6.01 -12.97 -7.32
C GLY A 16 -4.89 -11.96 -7.12
N PRO A 17 -4.65 -11.49 -5.88
CA PRO A 17 -3.62 -10.48 -5.64
C PRO A 17 -2.26 -10.93 -6.18
N ASP A 18 -1.53 -9.94 -6.71
CA ASP A 18 -0.17 -10.12 -7.20
C ASP A 18 0.67 -10.90 -6.17
N PRO A 19 1.47 -11.90 -6.58
CA PRO A 19 2.30 -12.66 -5.66
C PRO A 19 3.16 -11.79 -4.74
N ALA A 20 3.66 -10.64 -5.22
CA ALA A 20 4.50 -9.72 -4.46
C ALA A 20 3.78 -9.13 -3.23
N VAL A 21 2.48 -8.87 -3.31
CA VAL A 21 1.72 -8.25 -2.22
C VAL A 21 0.94 -9.25 -1.37
N ARG A 22 0.90 -10.53 -1.77
CA ARG A 22 0.08 -11.56 -1.09
C ARG A 22 0.40 -11.67 0.39
N ALA A 23 1.68 -11.71 0.75
CA ALA A 23 2.12 -11.81 2.14
C ALA A 23 1.73 -10.56 2.97
N LEU A 24 1.79 -9.37 2.36
CA LEU A 24 1.39 -8.12 3.00
C LEU A 24 -0.12 -8.07 3.29
N LEU A 25 -0.94 -8.74 2.48
CA LEU A 25 -2.39 -8.80 2.64
C LEU A 25 -2.85 -9.81 3.71
N GLU A 26 -1.95 -10.59 4.30
CA GLU A 26 -2.30 -11.48 5.40
C GLU A 26 -2.72 -10.69 6.65
N PRO A 27 -3.66 -11.20 7.47
CA PRO A 27 -4.11 -10.52 8.68
C PRO A 27 -2.98 -10.19 9.68
N SER A 28 -1.92 -11.00 9.70
CA SER A 28 -0.71 -10.78 10.50
C SER A 28 0.03 -9.49 10.16
N HIS A 29 -0.12 -8.99 8.93
CA HIS A 29 0.53 -7.78 8.42
C HIS A 29 -0.43 -6.61 8.21
N ALA A 30 -1.64 -6.67 8.75
CA ALA A 30 -2.68 -5.65 8.56
C ALA A 30 -2.22 -4.22 8.92
N GLU A 31 -1.36 -4.07 9.94
CA GLU A 31 -0.81 -2.76 10.31
C GLU A 31 0.19 -2.23 9.28
N LEU A 32 1.00 -3.10 8.68
CA LEU A 32 1.93 -2.74 7.60
C LEU A 32 1.14 -2.36 6.34
N ALA A 33 0.12 -3.15 5.97
CA ALA A 33 -0.75 -2.85 4.85
C ALA A 33 -1.45 -1.49 5.02
N ARG A 34 -1.99 -1.20 6.21
CA ARG A 34 -2.58 0.11 6.54
C ARG A 34 -1.56 1.24 6.45
N THR A 35 -0.33 1.01 6.90
CA THR A 35 0.73 2.02 6.86
C THR A 35 1.13 2.34 5.42
N ALA A 36 1.31 1.31 4.58
CA ALA A 36 1.59 1.47 3.15
C ALA A 36 0.45 2.19 2.42
N GLU A 37 -0.81 1.80 2.67
CA GLU A 37 -1.97 2.46 2.06
C GLU A 37 -2.02 3.94 2.43
N ALA A 38 -1.84 4.28 3.71
CA ALA A 38 -1.83 5.67 4.16
C ALA A 38 -0.69 6.49 3.55
N PHE A 39 0.48 5.87 3.35
CA PHE A 39 1.62 6.50 2.70
C PHE A 39 1.33 6.85 1.24
N LEU A 40 0.75 5.90 0.49
CA LEU A 40 0.38 6.07 -0.91
C LEU A 40 -0.78 7.06 -1.08
N ASP A 41 -1.77 7.02 -0.19
CA ASP A 41 -2.87 8.01 -0.14
C ASP A 41 -2.35 9.43 0.17
N CYS A 42 -1.24 9.55 0.91
CA CYS A 42 -0.54 10.80 1.16
C CYS A 42 0.48 11.17 0.06
N ALA A 43 0.42 10.52 -1.10
CA ALA A 43 1.32 10.74 -2.25
C ALA A 43 2.81 10.56 -1.89
N GLY A 44 3.12 9.62 -1.00
CA GLY A 44 4.49 9.34 -0.54
C GLY A 44 5.06 10.37 0.44
N GLN A 45 4.25 11.31 0.93
CA GLN A 45 4.73 12.33 1.86
C GLN A 45 4.82 11.77 3.29
N ALA A 46 6.02 11.41 3.72
CA ALA A 46 6.26 10.82 5.04
C ALA A 46 5.73 11.65 6.21
N SER A 47 5.93 12.98 6.21
CA SER A 47 5.44 13.86 7.28
C SER A 47 3.91 13.86 7.38
N ARG A 48 3.22 13.94 6.24
CA ARG A 48 1.76 13.90 6.18
C ARG A 48 1.23 12.53 6.62
N THR A 49 1.88 11.46 6.19
CA THR A 49 1.53 10.09 6.54
C THR A 49 1.68 9.84 8.04
N ALA A 50 2.81 10.25 8.63
CA ALA A 50 3.07 10.10 10.06
C ALA A 50 2.02 10.85 10.90
N GLN A 51 1.65 12.07 10.48
CA GLN A 51 0.58 12.84 11.10
C GLN A 51 -0.78 12.13 10.98
N ALA A 52 -1.13 11.63 9.79
CA ALA A 52 -2.39 10.94 9.56
C ALA A 52 -2.53 9.64 10.38
N LEU A 53 -1.41 8.94 10.62
CA LEU A 53 -1.36 7.72 11.42
C LEU A 53 -1.17 7.97 12.92
N GLY A 54 -0.86 9.20 13.34
CA GLY A 54 -0.56 9.51 14.74
C GLY A 54 0.72 8.84 15.25
N ILE A 55 1.71 8.63 14.39
CA ILE A 55 2.97 7.95 14.73
C ILE A 55 4.18 8.84 14.48
N HIS A 56 5.32 8.49 15.10
CA HIS A 56 6.58 9.16 14.83
C HIS A 56 7.12 8.79 13.43
N ARG A 57 7.83 9.73 12.79
CA ARG A 57 8.40 9.53 11.44
C ARG A 57 9.37 8.34 11.37
N GLN A 58 10.13 8.08 12.44
CA GLN A 58 11.01 6.92 12.51
C GLN A 58 10.24 5.59 12.49
N THR A 59 9.11 5.53 13.20
CA THR A 59 8.21 4.37 13.20
C THR A 59 7.62 4.14 11.82
N LEU A 60 7.24 5.21 11.12
CA LEU A 60 6.79 5.13 9.74
C LEU A 60 7.87 4.53 8.84
N TYR A 61 9.10 5.05 8.86
CA TYR A 61 10.18 4.53 8.03
C TYR A 61 10.51 3.07 8.31
N TYR A 62 10.51 2.67 9.59
CA TYR A 62 10.67 1.27 9.96
C TYR A 62 9.59 0.38 9.32
N ARG A 63 8.33 0.81 9.37
CA ARG A 63 7.22 0.05 8.76
C ARG A 63 7.30 0.01 7.24
N LEU A 64 7.64 1.12 6.59
CA LEU A 64 7.81 1.17 5.14
C LEU A 64 8.95 0.26 4.68
N SER A 65 10.09 0.27 5.38
CA SER A 65 11.19 -0.65 5.10
C SER A 65 10.78 -2.12 5.29
N ARG A 66 9.95 -2.43 6.30
CA ARG A 66 9.37 -3.78 6.44
C ARG A 66 8.44 -4.16 5.30
N VAL A 67 7.67 -3.22 4.76
CA VAL A 67 6.82 -3.44 3.57
C VAL A 67 7.68 -3.77 2.35
N GLU A 68 8.75 -3.02 2.10
CA GLU A 68 9.70 -3.29 1.00
C GLU A 68 10.35 -4.66 1.16
N GLN A 69 10.81 -5.01 2.37
CA GLN A 69 11.36 -6.33 2.66
C GLN A 69 10.37 -7.48 2.44
N LEU A 70 9.10 -7.28 2.81
CA LEU A 70 8.08 -8.32 2.72
C LEU A 70 7.59 -8.53 1.28
N THR A 71 7.55 -7.46 0.49
CA THR A 71 6.96 -7.47 -0.85
C THR A 71 8.01 -7.55 -1.96
N GLY A 72 9.25 -7.16 -1.68
CA GLY A 72 10.31 -6.98 -2.68
C GLY A 72 10.13 -5.73 -3.55
N LEU A 73 9.11 -4.91 -3.28
CA LEU A 73 8.84 -3.68 -4.02
C LEU A 73 9.71 -2.53 -3.51
N ASP A 74 10.08 -1.64 -4.43
CA ASP A 74 10.79 -0.39 -4.15
C ASP A 74 9.79 0.78 -4.08
N LEU A 75 9.65 1.41 -2.91
CA LEU A 75 8.70 2.52 -2.75
C LEU A 75 9.19 3.84 -3.37
N ASP A 76 10.44 3.93 -3.82
CA ASP A 76 10.91 5.04 -4.64
C ASP A 76 10.53 4.85 -6.12
N ALA A 77 10.31 3.60 -6.57
CA ALA A 77 9.86 3.28 -7.92
C ALA A 77 8.35 3.54 -8.12
N GLY A 78 8.03 4.26 -9.20
CA GLY A 78 6.64 4.67 -9.48
C GLY A 78 5.70 3.51 -9.81
N GLU A 79 6.20 2.53 -10.56
CA GLU A 79 5.42 1.34 -10.97
C GLU A 79 5.10 0.45 -9.77
N ASP A 80 6.08 0.22 -8.89
CA ASP A 80 5.92 -0.55 -7.66
C ASP A 80 4.93 0.09 -6.70
N ARG A 81 5.01 1.42 -6.52
CA ARG A 81 3.99 2.17 -5.75
C ARG A 81 2.60 2.01 -6.34
N LEU A 82 2.47 2.08 -7.67
CA LEU A 82 1.18 1.93 -8.35
C LEU A 82 0.62 0.52 -8.14
N LEU A 83 1.44 -0.51 -8.35
CA LEU A 83 1.06 -1.91 -8.12
C LEU A 83 0.59 -2.11 -6.68
N LEU A 84 1.38 -1.66 -5.71
CA LEU A 84 1.05 -1.76 -4.29
C LEU A 84 -0.25 -1.04 -3.94
N HIS A 85 -0.43 0.19 -4.44
CA HIS A 85 -1.62 1.00 -4.14
C HIS A 85 -2.87 0.33 -4.69
N MET A 86 -2.82 -0.12 -5.95
CA MET A 86 -3.93 -0.80 -6.62
C MET A 86 -4.29 -2.10 -5.89
N ALA A 87 -3.30 -2.91 -5.50
CA ALA A 87 -3.54 -4.14 -4.76
C ALA A 87 -4.20 -3.89 -3.40
N LEU A 88 -3.73 -2.90 -2.64
CA LEU A 88 -4.30 -2.52 -1.34
C LEU A 88 -5.73 -2.00 -1.48
N LYS A 89 -6.03 -1.19 -2.51
CA LYS A 89 -7.40 -0.71 -2.76
C LYS A 89 -8.33 -1.84 -3.18
N SER A 90 -7.88 -2.74 -4.06
CA SER A 90 -8.67 -3.90 -4.50
C SER A 90 -9.01 -4.85 -3.36
N ALA A 91 -8.09 -5.07 -2.41
CA ALA A 91 -8.33 -5.95 -1.26
C ALA A 91 -9.39 -5.41 -0.27
N ARG A 92 -9.81 -4.15 -0.40
CA ARG A 92 -10.83 -3.52 0.44
C ARG A 92 -12.21 -3.43 -0.21
N LEU A 93 -12.30 -3.68 -1.52
CA LEU A 93 -13.55 -3.70 -2.29
C LEU A 93 -14.24 -5.06 -2.13
#